data_AF-A0AAG5CW40-F1
#
_entry.id   AF-A0AAG5CW40-F1
#
_cell.length_a   1.000
_cell.length_b   1.000
_cell.length_c   1.000
_cell.angle_alpha   90.00
_cell.angle_beta   90.00
_cell.angle_gamma   90.00
#
_symmetry.space_group_name_H-M   'P 1'
#
loop_
_entity.id
_entity.type
_entity.pdbx_description
1 polymer ?
#
loop_
_entity_poly.entity_id
_entity_poly.type
_entity_poly.pdbx_seq_one_letter_code
_entity_poly.pdbx_strand_id
1 'polypeptide(L)'
;MQKYYKMKEEYPEIFKVSPPSEMKFMLEMQIQTMLPKKDEHGRQIYLFRVEKCDPYKIPVDYVFRSNVLALEDAVRSPETQIGGLVVLLDMAGLGFAHARYLSPHLAKKTVEVVQEAFPLRFKAFHVLHEPFYFDAILAVLKPFLKDKIRRRIHLHGSSLSSLHKYVSKDLLPAEYGGNLDPFDNTEWRRTILDNEQYFVDLETYHHLSESCYQLAGGDGDAESIDSLQFGDTETEDSEFDEDERRVLSPKRNARSIQNIEEIFLKNGFDGLAPAVAKEGGQEKEVEELK
;
A
#
# COMPACT_ATOMS: atom_id res chain seq x y z
N MET A 1 -12.35 -14.33 0.33
CA MET A 1 -12.74 -14.64 1.74
C MET A 1 -11.82 -15.65 2.41
N GLN A 2 -11.58 -16.85 1.88
CA GLN A 2 -10.65 -17.81 2.53
C GLN A 2 -9.24 -17.24 2.75
N LYS A 3 -8.65 -16.60 1.72
CA LYS A 3 -7.34 -15.94 1.83
C LYS A 3 -7.30 -14.82 2.88
N TYR A 4 -8.42 -14.09 3.05
CA TYR A 4 -8.55 -13.03 4.04
C TYR A 4 -8.43 -13.56 5.47
N TYR A 5 -9.20 -14.60 5.80
CA TYR A 5 -9.16 -15.21 7.13
C TYR A 5 -7.84 -15.93 7.39
N LYS A 6 -7.34 -16.72 6.42
CA LYS A 6 -6.04 -17.39 6.52
C LYS A 6 -4.90 -16.41 6.81
N MET A 7 -4.92 -15.23 6.21
CA MET A 7 -3.92 -14.20 6.44
C MET A 7 -3.97 -13.63 7.87
N LYS A 8 -5.17 -13.46 8.45
CA LYS A 8 -5.33 -13.05 9.85
C LYS A 8 -4.78 -14.10 10.82
N GLU A 9 -4.93 -15.38 10.49
CA GLU A 9 -4.39 -16.51 11.26
C GLU A 9 -2.87 -16.61 11.16
N GLU A 10 -2.33 -16.49 9.94
CA GLU A 10 -0.89 -16.66 9.70
C GLU A 10 -0.07 -15.48 10.24
N TYR A 11 -0.65 -14.26 10.22
CA TYR A 11 0.08 -13.04 10.59
C TYR A 11 -0.74 -12.08 11.47
N PRO A 12 -1.21 -12.54 12.65
CA PRO A 12 -2.04 -11.75 13.55
C PRO A 12 -1.32 -10.49 14.06
N GLU A 13 0.01 -10.49 14.10
CA GLU A 13 0.80 -9.37 14.58
C GLU A 13 0.58 -8.09 13.75
N ILE A 14 0.33 -8.23 12.44
CA ILE A 14 0.15 -7.09 11.54
C ILE A 14 -1.29 -6.97 10.99
N PHE A 15 -2.09 -8.03 11.06
CA PHE A 15 -3.46 -8.05 10.49
C PHE A 15 -4.59 -8.15 11.50
N LYS A 16 -4.29 -8.30 12.80
CA LYS A 16 -5.31 -8.23 13.84
C LYS A 16 -6.10 -6.93 13.73
N VAL A 17 -7.43 -7.03 13.63
CA VAL A 17 -8.30 -5.86 13.68
C VAL A 17 -8.42 -5.47 15.14
N SER A 18 -7.76 -4.37 15.49
CA SER A 18 -7.75 -3.89 16.86
C SER A 18 -8.92 -2.94 17.07
N PRO A 19 -9.61 -3.00 18.22
CA PRO A 19 -10.63 -2.01 18.53
C PRO A 19 -10.10 -0.59 18.33
N PRO A 20 -10.87 0.32 17.71
CA PRO A 20 -10.48 1.71 17.56
C PRO A 20 -9.96 2.40 18.82
N SER A 21 -10.54 2.06 19.98
CA SER A 21 -10.11 2.59 21.28
C SER A 21 -8.68 2.20 21.64
N GLU A 22 -8.26 0.97 21.33
CA GLU A 22 -6.87 0.49 21.52
C GLU A 22 -5.89 1.18 20.55
N MET A 23 -6.36 1.57 19.36
CA MET A 23 -5.58 2.27 18.35
C MET A 23 -5.74 3.79 18.40
N LYS A 24 -6.41 4.32 19.42
CA LYS A 24 -6.75 5.75 19.52
C LYS A 24 -5.53 6.66 19.41
N PHE A 25 -4.42 6.28 20.04
CA PHE A 25 -3.18 7.05 19.96
C PHE A 25 -2.65 7.16 18.52
N MET A 26 -2.73 6.09 17.72
CA MET A 26 -2.35 6.11 16.29
C MET A 26 -3.29 7.00 15.49
N LEU A 27 -4.59 6.99 15.80
CA LEU A 27 -5.57 7.85 15.14
C LEU A 27 -5.36 9.33 15.49
N GLU A 28 -4.97 9.64 16.73
CA GLU A 28 -4.68 11.01 17.19
C GLU A 28 -3.42 11.61 16.56
N MET A 29 -2.51 10.77 16.06
CA MET A 29 -1.27 11.20 15.40
C MET A 29 -1.48 11.77 13.98
N GLN A 30 -2.71 11.80 13.48
CA GLN A 30 -3.05 12.38 12.18
C GLN A 30 -2.29 11.71 11.01
N ILE A 31 -1.99 10.41 11.12
CA ILE A 31 -1.17 9.69 10.13
C ILE A 31 -1.94 9.29 8.88
N GLN A 32 -3.27 9.20 8.96
CA GLN A 32 -4.08 8.65 7.90
C GLN A 32 -5.55 9.09 8.00
N THR A 33 -6.27 9.04 6.87
CA THR A 33 -7.72 9.22 6.82
C THR A 33 -8.32 8.63 5.54
N MET A 34 -9.61 8.29 5.59
CA MET A 34 -10.43 8.28 4.37
C MET A 34 -10.85 9.72 4.08
N LEU A 35 -10.62 10.20 2.86
CA LEU A 35 -11.06 11.54 2.47
C LEU A 35 -12.59 11.57 2.34
N PRO A 36 -13.25 12.70 2.66
CA PRO A 36 -14.70 12.75 2.83
C PRO A 36 -15.48 12.58 1.53
N LYS A 37 -14.82 12.77 0.38
CA LYS A 37 -15.44 12.67 -0.95
C LYS A 37 -14.81 11.54 -1.76
N LYS A 38 -15.65 10.87 -2.53
CA LYS A 38 -15.24 9.93 -3.57
C LYS A 38 -15.00 10.66 -4.89
N ASP A 39 -14.25 10.04 -5.79
CA ASP A 39 -14.05 10.60 -7.12
C ASP A 39 -15.24 10.34 -8.07
N GLU A 40 -15.15 10.84 -9.31
CA GLU A 40 -16.20 10.69 -10.32
C GLU A 40 -16.53 9.24 -10.67
N HIS A 41 -15.66 8.28 -10.33
CA HIS A 41 -15.88 6.85 -10.57
C HIS A 41 -16.41 6.13 -9.32
N GLY A 42 -16.76 6.88 -8.26
CA GLY A 42 -17.24 6.32 -7.01
C GLY A 42 -16.14 5.62 -6.19
N ARG A 43 -14.87 5.90 -6.46
CA ARG A 43 -13.74 5.32 -5.72
C ARG A 43 -13.50 6.12 -4.45
N GLN A 44 -13.35 5.41 -3.32
CA GLN A 44 -12.93 6.03 -2.07
C GLN A 44 -11.45 6.40 -2.13
N ILE A 45 -11.09 7.56 -1.60
CA ILE A 45 -9.68 7.98 -1.52
C ILE A 45 -9.19 7.78 -0.09
N TYR A 46 -8.13 6.99 0.04
CA TYR A 46 -7.39 6.77 1.28
C TYR A 46 -6.07 7.54 1.23
N LEU A 47 -5.72 8.25 2.30
CA LEU A 47 -4.48 8.99 2.41
C LEU A 47 -3.69 8.56 3.66
N PHE A 48 -2.42 8.24 3.47
CA PHE A 48 -1.48 7.85 4.53
C PHE A 48 -0.21 8.73 4.48
N ARG A 49 0.27 9.19 5.64
CA ARG A 49 1.40 10.11 5.81
C ARG A 49 2.49 9.50 6.67
N VAL A 50 3.65 9.24 6.07
CA VAL A 50 4.78 8.56 6.74
C VAL A 50 5.45 9.44 7.79
N GLU A 51 5.55 10.75 7.59
CA GLU A 51 6.29 11.69 8.44
C GLU A 51 5.94 11.57 9.93
N LYS A 52 4.68 11.26 10.22
CA LYS A 52 4.16 11.16 11.59
C LYS A 52 4.47 9.82 12.26
N CYS A 53 4.90 8.82 11.50
CA CYS A 53 5.24 7.50 12.00
C CYS A 53 6.69 7.42 12.47
N ASP A 54 7.02 8.00 13.64
CA ASP A 54 8.38 7.94 14.19
C ASP A 54 8.81 6.48 14.40
N PRO A 55 9.78 5.97 13.63
CA PRO A 55 10.08 4.56 13.63
C PRO A 55 10.76 4.16 14.95
N TYR A 56 11.38 5.08 15.69
CA TYR A 56 12.00 4.74 16.99
C TYR A 56 10.99 4.62 18.13
N LYS A 57 9.78 5.16 17.95
CA LYS A 57 8.73 5.14 18.98
C LYS A 57 7.59 4.19 18.64
N ILE A 58 7.30 4.01 17.35
CA ILE A 58 6.16 3.24 16.88
C ILE A 58 6.65 1.91 16.30
N PRO A 59 6.26 0.78 16.92
CA PRO A 59 6.49 -0.52 16.33
C PRO A 59 5.78 -0.64 14.97
N VAL A 60 6.43 -1.33 14.03
CA VAL A 60 5.93 -1.44 12.65
C VAL A 60 4.54 -2.07 12.56
N ASP A 61 4.27 -3.04 13.42
CA ASP A 61 3.00 -3.75 13.52
C ASP A 61 1.82 -2.82 13.83
N TYR A 62 2.02 -1.78 14.65
CA TYR A 62 0.98 -0.78 14.90
C TYR A 62 0.65 0.06 13.66
N VAL A 63 1.65 0.35 12.83
CA VAL A 63 1.43 1.04 11.54
C VAL A 63 0.62 0.15 10.60
N PHE A 64 0.93 -1.15 10.52
CA PHE A 64 0.15 -2.08 9.71
C PHE A 64 -1.28 -2.24 10.23
N ARG A 65 -1.45 -2.48 11.53
CA ARG A 65 -2.76 -2.63 12.18
C ARG A 65 -3.60 -1.36 12.03
N SER A 66 -3.00 -0.16 12.06
CA SER A 66 -3.75 1.08 11.80
C SER A 66 -4.22 1.16 10.35
N ASN A 67 -3.40 0.75 9.37
CA ASN A 67 -3.82 0.71 7.97
C ASN A 67 -4.92 -0.34 7.75
N VAL A 68 -4.81 -1.51 8.36
CA VAL A 68 -5.86 -2.55 8.33
C VAL A 68 -7.16 -2.00 8.89
N LEU A 69 -7.13 -1.34 10.05
CA LEU A 69 -8.31 -0.69 10.63
C LEU A 69 -8.97 0.29 9.63
N ALA A 70 -8.17 1.10 8.93
CA ALA A 70 -8.68 2.02 7.92
C ALA A 70 -9.33 1.28 6.74
N LEU A 71 -8.70 0.21 6.25
CA LEU A 71 -9.25 -0.59 5.16
C LEU A 71 -10.53 -1.34 5.58
N GLU A 72 -10.62 -1.82 6.82
CA GLU A 72 -11.84 -2.41 7.37
C GLU A 72 -12.98 -1.39 7.47
N ASP A 73 -12.67 -0.13 7.78
CA ASP A 73 -13.67 0.93 7.73
C ASP A 73 -14.13 1.19 6.29
N ALA A 74 -13.20 1.27 5.32
CA ALA A 74 -13.54 1.48 3.92
C ALA A 74 -14.44 0.39 3.33
N VAL A 75 -14.20 -0.89 3.66
CA VAL A 75 -14.98 -1.99 3.10
C VAL A 75 -16.43 -2.00 3.60
N ARG A 76 -16.77 -1.27 4.67
CA ARG A 76 -18.15 -1.15 5.16
C ARG A 76 -19.09 -0.46 4.17
N SER A 77 -18.55 0.39 3.29
CA SER A 77 -19.33 1.12 2.30
C SER A 77 -19.56 0.26 1.05
N PRO A 78 -20.81 -0.11 0.70
CA PRO A 78 -21.10 -0.91 -0.50
C PRO A 78 -20.63 -0.23 -1.79
N GLU A 79 -20.76 1.09 -1.86
CA GLU A 79 -20.21 1.90 -2.94
C GLU A 79 -18.69 1.75 -3.06
N THR A 80 -17.97 1.71 -1.94
CA THR A 80 -16.50 1.49 -1.93
C THR A 80 -16.15 0.06 -2.33
N GLN A 81 -16.94 -0.94 -1.93
CA GLN A 81 -16.75 -2.32 -2.38
C GLN A 81 -16.87 -2.41 -3.91
N ILE A 82 -17.81 -1.67 -4.52
CA ILE A 82 -18.05 -1.65 -5.97
C ILE A 82 -17.01 -0.79 -6.69
N GLY A 83 -16.91 0.50 -6.34
CA GLY A 83 -16.02 1.47 -7.00
C GLY A 83 -14.55 1.18 -6.76
N GLY A 84 -14.20 0.72 -5.55
CA GLY A 84 -12.83 0.45 -5.13
C GLY A 84 -12.17 1.62 -4.41
N LEU A 85 -10.85 1.51 -4.27
CA LEU A 85 -10.02 2.39 -3.45
C LEU A 85 -8.87 2.98 -4.27
N VAL A 86 -8.67 4.30 -4.16
CA VAL A 86 -7.47 5.02 -4.60
C VAL A 86 -6.65 5.33 -3.35
N VAL A 87 -5.37 4.95 -3.36
CA VAL A 87 -4.47 5.13 -2.22
C VAL A 87 -3.47 6.23 -2.52
N LEU A 88 -3.37 7.21 -1.63
CA LEU A 88 -2.37 8.25 -1.63
C LEU A 88 -1.36 7.95 -0.52
N LEU A 89 -0.10 7.77 -0.88
CA LEU A 89 1.01 7.53 0.04
C LEU A 89 1.91 8.75 0.04
N ASP A 90 1.82 9.57 1.07
CA ASP A 90 2.74 10.67 1.30
C ASP A 90 3.98 10.16 2.03
N MET A 91 5.06 10.00 1.27
CA MET A 91 6.34 9.46 1.75
C MET A 91 7.27 10.55 2.29
N ALA A 92 6.78 11.78 2.48
CA ALA A 92 7.53 12.81 3.19
C ALA A 92 7.96 12.28 4.57
N GLY A 93 9.22 12.51 4.93
CA GLY A 93 9.80 12.00 6.18
C GLY A 93 10.21 10.53 6.15
N LEU A 94 10.04 9.80 5.03
CA LEU A 94 10.59 8.45 4.89
C LEU A 94 12.13 8.51 4.93
N GLY A 95 12.70 8.20 6.09
CA GLY A 95 14.13 7.98 6.32
C GLY A 95 14.52 6.50 6.39
N PHE A 96 15.83 6.20 6.34
CA PHE A 96 16.37 4.84 6.39
C PHE A 96 15.97 4.03 7.64
N ALA A 97 15.66 4.68 8.76
CA ALA A 97 15.16 3.99 9.96
C ALA A 97 13.81 3.28 9.73
N HIS A 98 13.06 3.71 8.71
CA HIS A 98 11.84 3.05 8.25
C HIS A 98 12.13 1.85 7.35
N ALA A 99 13.37 1.60 6.94
CA ALA A 99 13.71 0.44 6.09
C ALA A 99 13.38 -0.90 6.76
N ARG A 100 13.24 -0.93 8.10
CA ARG A 100 12.68 -2.09 8.82
C ARG A 100 11.26 -2.47 8.35
N TYR A 101 10.51 -1.51 7.81
CA TYR A 101 9.17 -1.72 7.22
C TYR A 101 9.24 -2.45 5.87
N LEU A 102 10.45 -2.62 5.32
CA LEU A 102 10.70 -3.11 3.96
C LEU A 102 11.49 -4.43 3.97
N SER A 103 11.47 -5.17 5.09
CA SER A 103 12.02 -6.52 5.08
C SER A 103 11.30 -7.36 4.01
N PRO A 104 11.99 -8.24 3.26
CA PRO A 104 11.36 -9.06 2.22
C PRO A 104 10.13 -9.82 2.73
N HIS A 105 10.19 -10.29 3.98
CA HIS A 105 9.09 -10.98 4.62
C HIS A 105 7.86 -10.08 4.77
N LEU A 106 8.03 -8.86 5.29
CA LEU A 106 6.92 -7.92 5.47
C LEU A 106 6.42 -7.34 4.15
N ALA A 107 7.32 -7.10 3.20
CA ALA A 107 7.03 -6.72 1.83
C ALA A 107 6.11 -7.75 1.15
N LYS A 108 6.47 -9.03 1.20
CA LYS A 108 5.66 -10.12 0.63
C LYS A 108 4.25 -10.13 1.26
N LYS A 109 4.15 -10.11 2.60
CA LYS A 109 2.86 -10.10 3.30
C LYS A 109 1.99 -8.91 2.89
N THR A 110 2.56 -7.70 2.89
CA THR A 110 1.85 -6.47 2.49
C THR A 110 1.28 -6.59 1.09
N VAL A 111 2.09 -7.13 0.18
CA VAL A 111 1.71 -7.29 -1.22
C VAL A 111 0.66 -8.38 -1.43
N GLU A 112 0.69 -9.46 -0.64
CA GLU A 112 -0.36 -10.49 -0.62
C GLU A 112 -1.70 -9.91 -0.13
N VAL A 113 -1.68 -9.06 0.89
CA VAL A 113 -2.89 -8.38 1.41
C VAL A 113 -3.57 -7.56 0.33
N VAL A 114 -2.79 -6.67 -0.27
CA VAL A 114 -3.25 -5.71 -1.28
C VAL A 114 -3.81 -6.42 -2.50
N GLN A 115 -3.28 -7.58 -2.86
CA GLN A 115 -3.60 -8.24 -4.13
C GLN A 115 -4.59 -9.39 -4.04
N GLU A 116 -4.66 -10.06 -2.88
CA GLU A 116 -5.32 -11.37 -2.80
C GLU A 116 -6.19 -11.57 -1.56
N ALA A 117 -5.93 -10.84 -0.48
CA ALA A 117 -6.59 -11.11 0.80
C ALA A 117 -7.68 -10.09 1.12
N PHE A 118 -7.42 -8.78 0.99
CA PHE A 118 -8.39 -7.79 1.42
C PHE A 118 -9.62 -7.75 0.48
N PRO A 119 -10.86 -7.72 1.00
CA PRO A 119 -12.09 -7.62 0.20
C PRO A 119 -12.31 -6.22 -0.42
N LEU A 120 -11.26 -5.58 -0.92
CA LEU A 120 -11.28 -4.27 -1.57
C LEU A 120 -10.60 -4.31 -2.94
N ARG A 121 -11.09 -3.49 -3.86
CA ARG A 121 -10.49 -3.31 -5.19
C ARG A 121 -9.56 -2.11 -5.18
N PHE A 122 -8.25 -2.33 -5.07
CA PHE A 122 -7.26 -1.26 -5.18
C PHE A 122 -7.11 -0.82 -6.64
N LYS A 123 -7.56 0.40 -6.95
CA LYS A 123 -7.62 0.95 -8.31
C LYS A 123 -6.37 1.74 -8.69
N ALA A 124 -5.75 2.44 -7.74
CA ALA A 124 -4.49 3.17 -7.95
C ALA A 124 -3.74 3.37 -6.62
N PHE A 125 -2.42 3.49 -6.72
CA PHE A 125 -1.50 3.89 -5.66
C PHE A 125 -0.69 5.08 -6.15
N HIS A 126 -0.97 6.26 -5.61
CA HIS A 126 -0.23 7.49 -5.90
C HIS A 126 0.78 7.75 -4.79
N VAL A 127 2.05 7.67 -5.12
CA VAL A 127 3.15 7.92 -4.19
C VAL A 127 3.65 9.33 -4.37
N LEU A 128 3.65 10.10 -3.30
CA LEU A 128 4.09 11.49 -3.24
C LEU A 128 5.33 11.62 -2.37
N HIS A 129 6.17 12.59 -2.69
CA HIS A 129 7.36 12.93 -1.92
C HIS A 129 8.28 11.74 -1.66
N GLU A 130 8.33 10.78 -2.58
CA GLU A 130 9.17 9.60 -2.42
C GLU A 130 10.67 9.98 -2.46
N PRO A 131 11.49 9.43 -1.54
CA PRO A 131 12.90 9.77 -1.49
C PRO A 131 13.67 9.17 -2.68
N PHE A 132 14.89 9.64 -2.91
CA PHE A 132 15.71 9.21 -4.05
C PHE A 132 16.00 7.69 -4.10
N TYR A 133 15.88 6.99 -2.98
CA TYR A 133 16.11 5.55 -2.86
C TYR A 133 14.81 4.73 -2.93
N PHE A 134 13.66 5.34 -3.20
CA PHE A 134 12.37 4.63 -3.30
C PHE A 134 12.35 3.59 -4.43
N ASP A 135 13.12 3.79 -5.51
CA ASP A 135 13.27 2.81 -6.58
C ASP A 135 13.82 1.48 -6.08
N ALA A 136 14.73 1.51 -5.08
CA ALA A 136 15.23 0.29 -4.43
C ALA A 136 14.13 -0.40 -3.64
N ILE A 137 13.27 0.37 -2.95
CA ILE A 137 12.10 -0.16 -2.24
C ILE A 137 11.16 -0.88 -3.21
N LEU A 138 10.86 -0.24 -4.35
CA LEU A 138 10.04 -0.86 -5.39
C LEU A 138 10.70 -2.12 -5.96
N ALA A 139 12.01 -2.13 -6.15
CA ALA A 139 12.73 -3.32 -6.61
C ALA A 139 12.55 -4.53 -5.67
N VAL A 140 12.40 -4.27 -4.37
CA VAL A 140 12.15 -5.31 -3.34
C VAL A 140 10.69 -5.79 -3.38
N LEU A 141 9.75 -4.90 -3.65
CA LEU A 141 8.32 -5.25 -3.78
C LEU A 141 8.02 -5.96 -5.11
N LYS A 142 8.73 -5.59 -6.18
CA LYS A 142 8.48 -6.00 -7.57
C LYS A 142 8.35 -7.52 -7.78
N PRO A 143 9.15 -8.41 -7.15
CA PRO A 143 9.02 -9.86 -7.30
C PRO A 143 7.68 -10.41 -6.79
N PHE A 144 7.02 -9.71 -5.86
CA PHE A 144 5.75 -10.13 -5.27
C PHE A 144 4.54 -9.45 -5.94
N LEU A 145 4.77 -8.35 -6.67
CA LEU A 145 3.71 -7.59 -7.34
C LEU A 145 3.29 -8.26 -8.65
N LYS A 146 1.99 -8.53 -8.79
CA LYS A 146 1.38 -8.89 -10.07
C LYS A 146 1.40 -7.68 -10.99
N ASP A 147 1.41 -7.94 -12.29
CA ASP A 147 1.42 -6.89 -13.32
C ASP A 147 0.26 -5.89 -13.16
N LYS A 148 -0.92 -6.37 -12.71
CA LYS A 148 -2.10 -5.53 -12.44
C LYS A 148 -1.82 -4.45 -11.41
N ILE A 149 -1.24 -4.77 -10.25
CA ILE A 149 -0.90 -3.75 -9.25
C ILE A 149 0.32 -2.95 -9.66
N ARG A 150 1.32 -3.57 -10.29
CA ARG A 150 2.49 -2.83 -10.78
C ARG A 150 2.10 -1.68 -11.70
N ARG A 151 1.12 -1.88 -12.58
CA ARG A 151 0.58 -0.84 -13.48
C ARG A 151 -0.22 0.25 -12.77
N ARG A 152 -0.67 0.01 -11.53
CA ARG A 152 -1.48 0.92 -10.73
C ARG A 152 -0.66 1.78 -9.77
N ILE A 153 0.68 1.62 -9.76
CA ILE A 153 1.58 2.43 -8.94
C ILE A 153 2.06 3.62 -9.78
N HIS A 154 1.80 4.83 -9.29
CA HIS A 154 2.18 6.09 -9.92
C HIS A 154 3.07 6.87 -8.96
N LEU A 155 4.29 7.23 -9.40
CA LEU A 155 5.22 8.04 -8.63
C LEU A 155 5.13 9.49 -9.08
N HIS A 156 4.95 10.41 -8.14
CA HIS A 156 4.76 11.82 -8.45
C HIS A 156 5.96 12.70 -8.02
N GLY A 157 6.87 12.19 -7.19
CA GLY A 157 7.93 12.99 -6.59
C GLY A 157 7.33 14.18 -5.85
N SER A 158 7.85 15.37 -6.12
CA SER A 158 7.30 16.64 -5.60
C SER A 158 6.27 17.30 -6.54
N SER A 159 5.86 16.63 -7.61
CA SER A 159 4.99 17.21 -8.65
C SER A 159 3.52 16.99 -8.33
N LEU A 160 2.89 17.95 -7.65
CA LEU A 160 1.44 17.92 -7.40
C LEU A 160 0.62 18.02 -8.69
N SER A 161 1.14 18.69 -9.72
CA SER A 161 0.48 18.72 -11.03
C SER A 161 0.39 17.33 -11.68
N SER A 162 1.38 16.45 -11.42
CA SER A 162 1.30 15.04 -11.83
C SER A 162 0.19 14.31 -11.10
N LEU A 163 0.02 14.52 -9.78
CA LEU A 163 -1.09 13.94 -9.01
C LEU A 163 -2.45 14.44 -9.54
N HIS A 164 -2.56 15.73 -9.83
CA HIS A 164 -3.82 16.35 -10.27
C HIS A 164 -4.31 15.88 -11.65
N LYS A 165 -3.48 15.18 -12.42
CA LYS A 165 -3.93 14.47 -13.63
C LYS A 165 -4.82 13.26 -13.32
N TYR A 166 -4.67 12.68 -12.12
CA TYR A 166 -5.36 11.45 -11.72
C TYR A 166 -6.42 11.68 -10.64
N VAL A 167 -6.23 12.66 -9.77
CA VAL A 167 -7.14 12.96 -8.66
C VAL A 167 -7.50 14.43 -8.67
N SER A 168 -8.81 14.72 -8.73
CA SER A 168 -9.32 16.09 -8.73
C SER A 168 -8.88 16.86 -7.48
N LYS A 169 -8.53 18.13 -7.67
CA LYS A 169 -8.20 19.06 -6.58
C LYS A 169 -9.34 19.23 -5.58
N ASP A 170 -10.59 19.10 -6.01
CA ASP A 170 -11.76 19.23 -5.14
C ASP A 170 -11.92 18.10 -4.12
N LEU A 171 -11.09 17.06 -4.25
CA LEU A 171 -11.07 15.88 -3.39
C LEU A 171 -9.85 15.86 -2.45
N LEU A 172 -8.92 16.80 -2.61
CA LEU A 172 -7.63 16.79 -1.93
C LEU A 172 -7.53 17.89 -0.86
N PRO A 173 -6.88 17.62 0.28
CA PRO A 173 -6.49 18.65 1.25
C PRO A 173 -5.54 19.71 0.65
N ALA A 174 -5.48 20.86 1.30
CA ALA A 174 -4.66 22.00 0.88
C ALA A 174 -3.16 21.64 0.72
N GLU A 175 -2.62 20.77 1.57
CA GLU A 175 -1.22 20.31 1.52
C GLU A 175 -0.87 19.60 0.21
N TYR A 176 -1.87 19.02 -0.46
CA TYR A 176 -1.72 18.33 -1.73
C TYR A 176 -2.19 19.19 -2.91
N GLY A 177 -2.28 20.52 -2.71
CA GLY A 177 -2.69 21.49 -3.71
C GLY A 177 -4.17 21.39 -4.11
N GLY A 178 -4.99 20.86 -3.22
CA GLY A 178 -6.43 20.74 -3.38
C GLY A 178 -7.24 21.89 -2.80
N ASN A 179 -8.55 21.76 -2.91
CA ASN A 179 -9.55 22.77 -2.50
C ASN A 179 -10.31 22.39 -1.22
N LEU A 180 -10.01 21.23 -0.61
CA LEU A 180 -10.53 20.91 0.72
C LEU A 180 -9.76 21.67 1.79
N ASP A 181 -10.32 21.69 3.00
CA ASP A 181 -9.63 22.16 4.20
C ASP A 181 -8.29 21.43 4.41
N PRO A 182 -7.36 22.02 5.18
CA PRO A 182 -6.13 21.34 5.57
C PRO A 182 -6.40 19.97 6.16
N PHE A 183 -5.45 19.05 6.00
CA PHE A 183 -5.61 17.69 6.48
C PHE A 183 -5.99 17.67 7.96
N ASP A 184 -7.14 17.07 8.26
CA ASP A 184 -7.56 16.72 9.61
C ASP A 184 -8.39 15.44 9.56
N ASN A 185 -7.93 14.42 10.27
CA ASN A 185 -8.62 13.14 10.39
C ASN A 185 -9.65 13.11 11.52
N THR A 186 -9.89 14.22 12.23
CA THR A 186 -10.73 14.25 13.45
C THR A 186 -12.15 13.72 13.21
N GLU A 187 -12.79 14.08 12.10
CA GLU A 187 -14.13 13.60 11.75
C GLU A 187 -14.13 12.09 11.46
N TRP A 188 -13.17 11.63 10.66
CA TRP A 188 -13.01 10.22 10.35
C TRP A 188 -12.67 9.39 11.60
N ARG A 189 -11.76 9.87 12.45
CA ARG A 189 -11.42 9.28 13.75
C ARG A 189 -12.66 9.16 14.63
N ARG A 190 -13.46 10.22 14.75
CA ARG A 190 -14.70 10.21 15.52
C ARG A 190 -15.64 9.11 15.00
N THR A 191 -15.84 9.06 13.68
CA THR A 191 -16.70 8.07 13.04
C THR A 191 -16.23 6.64 13.32
N ILE A 192 -14.93 6.37 13.24
CA ILE A 192 -14.40 5.03 13.53
C ILE A 192 -14.56 4.67 15.01
N LEU A 193 -14.29 5.61 15.93
CA LEU A 193 -14.47 5.40 17.37
C LEU A 193 -15.94 5.14 17.73
N ASP A 194 -16.88 5.91 17.15
CA ASP A 194 -18.32 5.73 17.37
C ASP A 194 -18.83 4.38 16.85
N ASN A 195 -18.10 3.77 15.92
CA ASN A 195 -18.38 2.45 15.34
C ASN A 195 -17.55 1.31 15.95
N GLU A 196 -16.94 1.51 17.12
CA GLU A 196 -16.03 0.54 17.75
C GLU A 196 -16.59 -0.90 17.80
N GLN A 197 -17.87 -1.05 18.14
CA GLN A 197 -18.50 -2.37 18.26
C GLN A 197 -18.40 -3.20 16.98
N TYR A 198 -18.48 -2.58 15.80
CA TYR A 198 -18.30 -3.28 14.53
C TYR A 198 -16.93 -3.97 14.43
N PHE A 199 -15.88 -3.30 14.88
CA PHE A 199 -14.52 -3.84 14.81
C PHE A 199 -14.29 -4.93 15.87
N VAL A 200 -14.89 -4.78 17.04
CA VAL A 200 -14.91 -5.82 18.09
C VAL A 200 -15.61 -7.08 17.59
N ASP A 201 -16.78 -6.92 16.96
CA ASP A 201 -17.55 -8.03 16.41
C ASP A 201 -16.79 -8.71 15.26
N LEU A 202 -16.15 -7.95 14.38
CA LEU A 202 -15.38 -8.48 13.25
C LEU A 202 -14.26 -9.43 13.71
N GLU A 203 -13.58 -9.09 14.80
CA GLU A 203 -12.57 -9.95 15.40
C GLU A 203 -13.19 -11.16 16.12
N THR A 204 -14.35 -10.99 16.76
CA THR A 204 -15.06 -12.09 17.43
C THR A 204 -15.59 -13.14 16.45
N TYR A 205 -16.16 -12.71 15.31
CA TYR A 205 -16.64 -13.61 14.26
C TYR A 205 -15.52 -14.44 13.64
N HIS A 206 -14.29 -13.89 13.58
CA HIS A 206 -13.13 -14.65 13.16
C HIS A 206 -12.92 -15.87 14.08
N HIS A 207 -12.92 -15.67 15.40
CA HIS A 207 -12.75 -16.75 16.38
C HIS A 207 -13.91 -17.76 16.42
N LEU A 208 -15.15 -17.33 16.16
CA LEU A 208 -16.29 -18.24 16.07
C LEU A 208 -16.22 -19.13 14.82
N SER A 209 -15.81 -18.56 13.68
CA SER A 209 -15.61 -19.34 12.47
C SER A 209 -14.54 -20.43 12.66
N GLU A 210 -13.45 -20.13 13.38
CA GLU A 210 -12.40 -21.09 13.74
C GLU A 210 -12.96 -22.24 14.61
N SER A 211 -13.73 -21.92 15.64
CA SER A 211 -14.34 -22.93 16.51
C SER A 211 -15.28 -23.86 15.75
N CYS A 212 -16.09 -23.32 14.84
CA CYS A 212 -17.00 -24.13 14.02
C CYS A 212 -16.25 -25.03 13.02
N TYR A 213 -15.17 -24.56 12.38
CA TYR A 213 -14.35 -25.37 11.48
C TYR A 213 -13.60 -26.50 12.21
N GLN A 214 -13.09 -26.25 13.41
CA GLN A 214 -12.41 -27.27 14.22
C GLN A 214 -13.38 -28.33 14.76
N LEU A 215 -14.62 -27.95 15.09
CA LEU A 215 -15.67 -28.88 15.56
C LEU A 215 -16.25 -29.73 14.43
N ALA A 216 -16.20 -29.27 13.18
CA ALA A 216 -16.78 -29.98 12.04
C ALA A 216 -15.94 -31.18 11.56
N GLY A 217 -14.68 -31.32 12.01
CA GLY A 217 -13.75 -32.35 11.51
C GLY A 217 -13.36 -32.08 10.06
N GLY A 218 -12.08 -31.85 9.79
CA GLY A 218 -11.55 -31.32 8.52
C GLY A 218 -11.65 -32.22 7.28
N ASP A 219 -12.78 -32.88 7.03
CA ASP A 219 -13.07 -33.73 5.85
C ASP A 219 -14.45 -33.42 5.25
N GLY A 220 -14.78 -32.13 5.09
CA GLY A 220 -15.97 -31.69 4.35
C GLY A 220 -15.59 -31.17 2.97
N ASP A 221 -15.97 -31.90 1.92
CA ASP A 221 -15.66 -31.66 0.50
C ASP A 221 -15.59 -30.18 0.09
N ALA A 222 -14.37 -29.71 -0.15
CA ALA A 222 -14.04 -28.34 -0.54
C ALA A 222 -14.40 -28.00 -2.02
N GLU A 223 -15.29 -28.74 -2.66
CA GLU A 223 -15.57 -28.62 -4.11
C GLU A 223 -16.84 -27.81 -4.48
N SER A 224 -17.55 -27.18 -3.53
CA SER A 224 -18.79 -26.44 -3.87
C SER A 224 -18.72 -24.91 -3.77
N ILE A 225 -17.57 -24.31 -3.42
CA ILE A 225 -17.44 -22.83 -3.29
C ILE A 225 -16.50 -22.24 -4.36
N ASP A 226 -15.84 -23.06 -5.19
CA ASP A 226 -14.97 -22.57 -6.28
C ASP A 226 -15.76 -21.91 -7.44
N SER A 227 -17.09 -21.96 -7.40
CA SER A 227 -17.98 -21.34 -8.39
C SER A 227 -18.39 -19.90 -8.07
N LEU A 228 -18.02 -19.35 -6.90
CA LEU A 228 -18.16 -17.91 -6.63
C LEU A 228 -16.85 -17.19 -6.95
N GLN A 229 -16.41 -17.32 -8.20
CA GLN A 229 -15.59 -16.29 -8.81
C GLN A 229 -16.43 -15.01 -8.82
N PHE A 230 -16.12 -14.07 -7.95
CA PHE A 230 -16.53 -12.67 -8.17
C PHE A 230 -15.86 -12.24 -9.47
N GLY A 231 -16.57 -12.43 -10.58
CA GLY A 231 -16.14 -12.03 -11.90
C GLY A 231 -15.75 -10.56 -11.85
N ASP A 232 -14.46 -10.30 -11.98
CA ASP A 232 -13.97 -9.00 -12.41
C ASP A 232 -14.55 -8.82 -13.82
N THR A 233 -15.67 -8.11 -13.94
CA THR A 233 -16.04 -7.53 -15.24
C THR A 233 -14.89 -6.60 -15.62
N GLU A 234 -14.14 -6.99 -16.64
CA GLU A 234 -13.23 -6.12 -17.38
C GLU A 234 -14.04 -4.91 -17.85
N THR A 235 -14.02 -3.87 -17.04
CA THR A 235 -14.39 -2.53 -17.49
C THR A 235 -13.12 -2.01 -18.12
N GLU A 236 -13.21 -1.66 -19.41
CA GLU A 236 -12.14 -1.09 -20.22
C GLU A 236 -11.55 0.11 -19.45
N ASP A 237 -10.44 -0.14 -18.74
CA ASP A 237 -9.63 0.91 -18.14
C ASP A 237 -9.11 1.73 -19.33
N SER A 238 -9.63 2.94 -19.48
CA SER A 238 -9.34 3.88 -20.58
C SER A 238 -7.87 3.84 -20.97
N GLU A 239 -7.60 3.57 -22.26
CA GLU A 239 -6.26 3.62 -22.86
C GLU A 239 -5.61 4.99 -22.61
N PHE A 240 -4.74 5.06 -21.62
CA PHE A 240 -3.75 6.12 -21.50
C PHE A 240 -2.43 5.59 -22.08
N ASP A 241 -1.99 6.23 -23.16
CA ASP A 241 -0.87 5.85 -24.01
C ASP A 241 0.37 5.40 -23.24
N GLU A 242 0.99 4.31 -23.74
CA GLU A 242 2.23 3.76 -23.20
C GLU A 242 3.41 4.75 -23.20
N ASP A 243 3.36 5.79 -24.06
CA ASP A 243 4.47 6.73 -24.22
C ASP A 243 4.55 7.83 -23.13
N GLU A 244 3.47 8.17 -22.43
CA GLU A 244 3.58 9.06 -21.25
C GLU A 244 4.19 8.35 -20.03
N ARG A 245 4.18 7.00 -19.99
CA ARG A 245 4.73 6.19 -18.89
C ARG A 245 6.26 6.23 -18.83
N ARG A 246 6.93 6.55 -19.96
CA ARG A 246 8.40 6.66 -20.05
C ARG A 246 8.96 7.96 -19.47
N VAL A 247 8.12 8.90 -19.06
CA VAL A 247 8.54 10.17 -18.43
C VAL A 247 8.71 10.01 -16.91
N LEU A 248 8.45 8.82 -16.36
CA LEU A 248 8.56 8.51 -14.93
C LEU A 248 10.00 8.10 -14.54
N SER A 249 10.93 9.05 -14.63
CA SER A 249 12.07 9.24 -13.72
C SER A 249 12.99 10.31 -14.33
N PRO A 250 13.46 11.32 -13.56
CA PRO A 250 14.68 12.02 -13.96
C PRO A 250 15.77 10.97 -14.16
N LYS A 251 16.48 10.96 -15.29
CA LYS A 251 17.66 10.08 -15.49
C LYS A 251 18.64 10.29 -14.33
N ARG A 252 18.58 9.44 -13.30
CA ARG A 252 19.52 9.47 -12.16
C ARG A 252 20.82 8.81 -12.62
N ASN A 253 21.95 9.43 -12.27
CA ASN A 253 23.25 9.00 -12.74
C ASN A 253 23.66 7.65 -12.10
N ALA A 254 24.50 6.87 -12.80
CA ALA A 254 24.95 5.54 -12.34
C ALA A 254 25.70 5.58 -10.99
N ARG A 255 26.31 6.72 -10.65
CA ARG A 255 26.97 6.94 -9.35
C ARG A 255 25.98 6.93 -8.17
N SER A 256 24.75 7.40 -8.36
CA SER A 256 23.71 7.34 -7.33
C SER A 256 23.31 5.91 -6.98
N ILE A 257 23.32 4.99 -7.96
CA ILE A 257 22.93 3.58 -7.77
C ILE A 257 24.01 2.80 -7.00
N GLN A 258 25.29 3.01 -7.33
CA GLN A 258 26.41 2.37 -6.61
C GLN A 258 26.48 2.81 -5.14
N ASN A 259 26.17 4.07 -4.85
CA ASN A 259 26.09 4.56 -3.47
C ASN A 259 24.93 3.91 -2.69
N ILE A 260 23.84 3.53 -3.36
CA ILE A 260 22.70 2.88 -2.72
C ILE A 260 23.07 1.47 -2.29
N GLU A 261 23.71 0.66 -3.14
CA GLU A 261 24.17 -0.68 -2.76
C GLU A 261 25.10 -0.67 -1.55
N GLU A 262 26.07 0.26 -1.52
CA GLU A 262 26.94 0.43 -0.35
C GLU A 262 26.18 0.82 0.92
N ILE A 263 25.14 1.66 0.81
CA ILE A 263 24.29 2.05 1.95
C ILE A 263 23.48 0.86 2.46
N PHE A 264 22.93 0.03 1.57
CA PHE A 264 22.19 -1.17 1.96
C PHE A 264 23.12 -2.19 2.63
N LEU A 265 24.31 -2.42 2.09
CA LEU A 265 25.32 -3.32 2.66
C LEU A 265 25.87 -2.81 4.02
N LYS A 266 26.17 -1.52 4.16
CA LYS A 266 26.67 -0.93 5.42
C LYS A 266 25.66 -0.99 6.57
N ASN A 267 24.37 -1.11 6.27
CA ASN A 267 23.28 -1.14 7.27
C ASN A 267 22.70 -2.55 7.50
N GLY A 268 23.38 -3.62 7.06
CA GLY A 268 22.97 -5.01 7.35
C GLY A 268 21.78 -5.50 6.53
N PHE A 269 21.55 -4.93 5.34
CA PHE A 269 20.51 -5.35 4.41
C PHE A 269 21.08 -6.29 3.32
N ASP A 270 21.74 -7.37 3.73
CA ASP A 270 22.55 -8.28 2.89
C ASP A 270 21.78 -9.03 1.77
N GLY A 271 20.50 -8.77 1.57
CA GLY A 271 19.65 -9.41 0.55
C GLY A 271 18.78 -8.47 -0.29
N LEU A 272 18.96 -7.15 -0.17
CA LEU A 272 18.11 -6.14 -0.84
C LEU A 272 18.83 -5.36 -1.95
N ALA A 273 20.09 -5.69 -2.25
CA ALA A 273 20.81 -5.08 -3.35
C ALA A 273 20.12 -5.43 -4.69
N PRO A 274 19.80 -4.45 -5.55
CA PRO A 274 19.23 -4.73 -6.86
C PRO A 274 20.22 -5.59 -7.67
N ALA A 275 19.76 -6.74 -8.16
CA ALA A 275 20.53 -7.51 -9.13
C ALA A 275 20.61 -6.70 -10.43
N VAL A 276 21.70 -5.94 -10.62
CA VAL A 276 21.98 -5.28 -11.89
C VAL A 276 22.17 -6.36 -12.94
N ALA A 277 21.27 -6.41 -13.92
CA ALA A 277 21.44 -7.20 -15.12
C ALA A 277 22.79 -6.83 -15.74
N LYS A 278 23.72 -7.79 -15.79
CA LYS A 278 24.91 -7.69 -16.60
C LYS A 278 24.47 -7.66 -18.07
N GLU A 279 24.23 -6.46 -18.60
CA GLU A 279 24.22 -6.30 -20.05
C GLU A 279 25.64 -6.56 -20.57
N GLY A 280 25.70 -7.50 -21.50
CA GLY A 280 26.90 -8.14 -22.01
C GLY A 280 27.91 -7.15 -22.58
N GLY A 281 29.17 -7.57 -22.48
CA GLY A 281 30.31 -6.82 -22.97
C GLY A 281 30.27 -6.57 -24.48
N GLN A 282 30.80 -5.42 -24.85
CA GLN A 282 31.74 -5.30 -25.95
C GLN A 282 32.80 -4.28 -25.53
N GLU A 283 33.95 -4.80 -25.10
CA GLU A 283 35.19 -4.03 -25.15
C GLU A 283 35.41 -3.63 -26.60
N LYS A 284 35.28 -2.32 -26.90
CA LYS A 284 35.89 -1.76 -28.10
C LYS A 284 37.33 -1.40 -27.76
N GLU A 285 38.20 -2.30 -28.20
CA GLU A 285 39.58 -2.04 -28.60
C GLU A 285 39.69 -0.66 -29.27
N VAL A 286 40.48 0.23 -28.65
CA VAL A 286 40.90 1.49 -29.28
C VAL A 286 42.38 1.31 -29.59
N GLU A 287 42.64 0.94 -30.85
CA GLU A 287 43.94 0.98 -31.48
C GLU A 287 44.18 2.39 -32.03
N GLU A 288 45.30 2.98 -31.56
CA GLU A 288 46.18 4.01 -32.13
C GLU A 288 45.63 5.28 -32.83
N LEU A 289 46.25 6.43 -32.49
CA LEU A 289 47.04 7.23 -33.44
C LEU A 289 47.79 8.40 -32.74
N LYS A 290 49.12 8.23 -32.68
CA LYS A 290 50.21 9.23 -32.55
C LYS A 290 50.43 9.97 -31.23
#